data_AF-A0A1X4I7R1-F1
#
_entry.id   AF-A0A1X4I7R1-F1
#
_cell.length_a   1.000
_cell.length_b   1.000
_cell.length_c   1.000
_cell.angle_alpha   90.00
_cell.angle_beta   90.00
_cell.angle_gamma   90.00
#
_symmetry.space_group_name_H-M   'P 1'
#
loop_
_entity.id
_entity.type
_entity.pdbx_description
1 polymer ?
#
loop_
_entity_poly.entity_id
_entity_poly.type
_entity_poly.pdbx_seq_one_letter_code
_entity_poly.pdbx_strand_id
1 'polypeptide(L)'
;MLLTGGGVTWWALADEGDVIDHVEVSGGKLVTDDSDAYEDCDDTDEYTYNDCDSDTDETYEFVYEITNEGDGPANYSVIVNAFDEDGDFIGQTYIGSAHLAAGETDADKSEFNEYSEFEDKRELSDIASVKVAHVERVALAN
;
A
#
# COMPACT_ATOMS: atom_id res chain seq x y z
N MET A 1 -18.80 12.81 4.23
CA MET A 1 -18.83 12.58 2.76
C MET A 1 -18.23 11.20 2.57
N LEU A 2 -19.04 10.16 2.33
CA LEU A 2 -18.52 8.80 2.11
C LEU A 2 -17.97 8.73 0.69
N LEU A 3 -16.65 8.73 0.54
CA LEU A 3 -16.00 8.38 -0.71
C LEU A 3 -16.17 6.87 -0.89
N THR A 4 -17.09 6.47 -1.78
CA THR A 4 -17.14 5.13 -2.34
C THR A 4 -15.90 4.93 -3.21
N GLY A 5 -14.77 4.56 -2.58
CA GLY A 5 -13.59 4.08 -3.27
C GLY A 5 -13.89 2.71 -3.87
N GLY A 6 -13.83 2.59 -5.19
CA GLY A 6 -13.98 1.31 -5.87
C GLY A 6 -12.81 0.41 -5.49
N GLY A 7 -13.05 -0.57 -4.63
CA GLY A 7 -12.10 -1.65 -4.38
C GLY A 7 -11.91 -2.51 -5.62
N VAL A 8 -10.68 -2.94 -5.86
CA VAL A 8 -10.36 -3.86 -6.95
C VAL A 8 -10.14 -5.22 -6.33
N THR A 9 -11.11 -6.11 -6.48
CA THR A 9 -11.00 -7.52 -6.09
C THR A 9 -10.23 -8.26 -7.18
N TRP A 10 -9.13 -8.92 -6.82
CA TRP A 10 -8.39 -9.77 -7.76
C TRP A 10 -8.49 -11.24 -7.34
N TRP A 11 -8.82 -12.08 -8.31
CA TRP A 11 -8.87 -13.53 -8.15
C TRP A 11 -7.57 -14.09 -8.72
N ALA A 12 -6.70 -14.65 -7.90
CA ALA A 12 -5.52 -15.36 -8.40
C ALA A 12 -5.99 -16.58 -9.21
N LEU A 13 -5.63 -16.65 -10.50
CA LEU A 13 -6.04 -17.74 -11.38
C LEU A 13 -5.37 -19.05 -10.94
N ALA A 14 -6.15 -19.92 -10.30
CA ALA A 14 -5.83 -21.31 -10.02
C ALA A 14 -5.95 -22.19 -11.28
N ASP A 15 -4.97 -23.07 -11.51
CA ASP A 15 -5.09 -24.19 -12.47
C ASP A 15 -6.14 -25.19 -11.95
N GLU A 16 -6.73 -26.03 -12.82
CA GLU A 16 -7.94 -26.81 -12.53
C GLU A 16 -7.81 -27.70 -11.26
N GLY A 17 -8.28 -27.18 -10.11
CA GLY A 17 -8.30 -27.88 -8.82
C GLY A 17 -7.78 -27.07 -7.63
N ASP A 18 -7.14 -25.92 -7.84
CA ASP A 18 -6.64 -25.07 -6.76
C ASP A 18 -7.71 -24.11 -6.21
N VAL A 19 -7.73 -23.96 -4.89
CA VAL A 19 -8.62 -23.04 -4.18
C VAL A 19 -8.19 -21.62 -4.51
N ILE A 20 -9.13 -20.76 -4.91
CA ILE A 20 -8.85 -19.39 -5.34
C ILE A 20 -8.68 -18.53 -4.08
N ASP A 21 -7.48 -18.03 -3.80
CA ASP A 21 -7.30 -17.11 -2.69
C ASP A 21 -7.81 -15.70 -3.04
N HIS A 22 -8.35 -15.01 -2.04
CA HIS A 22 -9.00 -13.71 -2.20
C HIS A 22 -8.10 -12.61 -1.65
N VAL A 23 -7.68 -11.69 -2.52
CA VAL A 23 -6.95 -10.47 -2.14
C VAL A 23 -7.72 -9.27 -2.64
N GLU A 24 -8.04 -8.38 -1.72
CA GLU A 24 -8.67 -7.09 -2.01
C GLU A 24 -7.76 -5.95 -1.62
N VAL A 25 -7.65 -4.99 -2.52
CA VAL A 25 -7.10 -3.69 -2.20
C VAL A 25 -8.21 -2.67 -2.45
N SER A 26 -8.50 -1.88 -1.43
CA SER A 26 -9.53 -0.84 -1.49
C SER A 26 -8.89 0.55 -1.52
N GLY A 27 -9.59 1.47 -2.19
CA GLY A 27 -9.06 2.75 -2.65
C GLY A 27 -8.19 3.50 -1.64
N GLY A 28 -7.10 4.07 -2.13
CA GLY A 28 -6.16 4.84 -1.33
C GLY A 28 -6.48 6.34 -1.29
N LYS A 29 -5.76 7.05 -0.44
CA LYS A 29 -5.82 8.50 -0.32
C LYS A 29 -4.43 9.04 0.00
N LEU A 30 -4.13 10.22 -0.52
CA LEU A 30 -3.01 11.02 -0.04
C LEU A 30 -3.34 11.57 1.35
N VAL A 31 -2.41 11.40 2.28
CA VAL A 31 -2.44 11.93 3.63
C VAL A 31 -1.24 12.87 3.77
N THR A 32 -1.50 14.07 4.26
CA THR A 32 -0.50 15.05 4.63
C THR A 32 -0.61 15.25 6.13
N ASP A 33 0.48 15.03 6.88
CA ASP A 33 0.51 15.42 8.29
C ASP A 33 0.86 16.91 8.36
N ASP A 34 -0.17 17.75 8.30
CA ASP A 34 -0.07 19.14 8.73
C ASP A 34 -0.02 19.17 10.27
N SER A 35 1.00 18.57 10.87
CA SER A 35 1.28 18.81 12.28
C SER A 35 1.63 20.30 12.38
N ASP A 36 0.73 21.06 13.00
CA ASP A 36 0.76 22.51 13.08
C ASP A 36 2.15 23.05 13.49
N ALA A 37 3.00 23.35 12.49
CA ALA A 37 4.28 24.02 12.64
C ALA A 37 4.06 25.52 12.94
N TYR A 38 3.33 25.80 14.03
CA TYR A 38 3.24 27.11 14.66
C TYR A 38 3.97 27.12 16.02
N GLU A 39 5.00 26.28 16.20
CA GLU A 39 6.04 26.59 17.18
C GLU A 39 7.03 27.55 16.51
N ASP A 40 7.20 28.74 17.09
CA ASP A 40 8.21 29.73 16.71
C ASP A 40 9.54 29.03 16.39
N CYS A 41 9.95 29.06 15.12
CA CYS A 41 11.27 28.60 14.69
C CYS A 41 12.34 29.33 15.52
N ASP A 42 13.13 28.60 16.30
CA ASP A 42 14.18 29.18 17.13
C ASP A 42 15.43 29.48 16.30
N ASP A 43 15.38 30.56 15.52
CA ASP A 43 16.49 31.03 14.67
C ASP A 43 17.68 31.62 15.48
N THR A 44 17.80 31.34 16.79
CA THR A 44 18.78 32.04 17.65
C THR A 44 20.13 31.36 17.83
N ASP A 45 20.34 30.16 17.27
CA ASP A 45 21.64 29.47 17.36
C ASP A 45 22.42 29.38 16.03
N GLU A 46 23.76 29.28 16.14
CA GLU A 46 24.71 29.37 15.01
C GLU A 46 24.80 28.06 14.20
N TYR A 47 24.08 27.01 14.60
CA TYR A 47 24.12 25.70 13.97
C TYR A 47 22.90 25.52 13.05
N THR A 48 22.97 26.11 11.85
CA THR A 48 21.95 26.10 10.79
C THR A 48 21.64 24.72 10.17
N TYR A 49 21.86 23.62 10.88
CA TYR A 49 21.54 22.29 10.40
C TYR A 49 20.32 21.80 11.18
N ASN A 50 19.13 21.96 10.57
CA ASN A 50 17.91 21.18 10.84
C ASN A 50 16.73 21.82 11.62
N ASP A 51 16.47 23.13 11.50
CA ASP A 51 15.33 23.74 12.23
C ASP A 51 14.10 24.09 11.37
N CYS A 52 14.14 23.88 10.05
CA CYS A 52 13.06 24.31 9.14
C CYS A 52 12.94 23.46 7.87
N ASP A 53 13.30 22.16 7.89
CA ASP A 53 12.92 21.31 6.76
C ASP A 53 11.41 21.11 6.83
N SER A 54 10.72 21.84 5.94
CA SER A 54 9.29 21.75 5.68
C SER A 54 9.02 20.51 4.84
N ASP A 55 9.61 19.39 5.23
CA ASP A 55 9.34 18.10 4.62
C ASP A 55 7.94 17.73 5.11
N THR A 56 6.94 18.10 4.32
CA THR A 56 5.60 17.57 4.50
C THR A 56 5.73 16.06 4.37
N ASP A 57 5.51 15.34 5.48
CA ASP A 57 5.43 13.89 5.50
C ASP A 57 4.17 13.46 4.71
N GLU A 58 4.28 13.50 3.38
CA GLU A 58 3.23 13.07 2.46
C GLU A 58 3.28 11.56 2.32
N THR A 59 2.13 10.91 2.45
CA THR A 59 2.01 9.46 2.31
C THR A 59 0.70 9.12 1.61
N TYR A 60 0.76 8.27 0.59
CA TYR A 60 -0.42 7.70 -0.02
C TYR A 60 -0.77 6.37 0.67
N GLU A 61 -1.76 6.40 1.56
CA GLU A 61 -2.24 5.22 2.28
C GLU A 61 -3.32 4.48 1.49
N PHE A 62 -3.31 3.15 1.54
CA PHE A 62 -4.41 2.30 1.05
C PHE A 62 -4.66 1.11 1.99
N VAL A 63 -5.88 0.55 1.95
CA VAL A 63 -6.28 -0.58 2.82
C VAL A 63 -6.25 -1.87 2.01
N TYR A 64 -5.70 -2.93 2.59
CA TYR A 64 -5.70 -4.26 2.00
C TYR A 64 -6.41 -5.29 2.90
N GLU A 65 -6.90 -6.35 2.26
CA GLU A 65 -7.44 -7.54 2.90
C GLU A 65 -6.93 -8.79 2.15
N ILE A 66 -6.36 -9.75 2.86
CA ILE A 66 -5.87 -11.04 2.35
C ILE A 66 -6.62 -12.14 3.11
N THR A 67 -7.41 -12.94 2.41
CA THR A 67 -8.13 -14.08 3.00
C THR A 67 -7.56 -15.39 2.48
N ASN A 68 -7.14 -16.27 3.40
CA ASN A 68 -6.67 -17.60 3.03
C ASN A 68 -7.86 -18.55 2.87
N GLU A 69 -8.33 -18.70 1.63
CA GLU A 69 -9.42 -19.63 1.33
C GLU A 69 -8.95 -21.08 1.20
N GLY A 70 -7.64 -21.33 1.12
CA GLY A 70 -7.07 -22.68 1.05
C GLY A 70 -7.17 -23.50 2.34
N ASP A 71 -6.96 -24.81 2.22
CA ASP A 71 -7.20 -25.81 3.29
C ASP A 71 -6.11 -25.88 4.40
N GLY A 72 -5.11 -25.00 4.37
CA GLY A 72 -3.99 -25.02 5.32
C GLY A 72 -3.29 -23.66 5.46
N PRO A 73 -2.42 -23.50 6.47
CA PRO A 73 -1.71 -22.25 6.69
C PRO A 73 -0.80 -21.92 5.49
N ALA A 74 -0.70 -20.63 5.16
CA ALA A 74 0.09 -20.18 4.01
C ALA A 74 0.76 -18.83 4.28
N ASN A 75 1.83 -18.56 3.53
CA ASN A 75 2.39 -17.22 3.39
C ASN A 75 1.88 -16.60 2.09
N TYR A 76 1.65 -15.29 2.12
CA TYR A 76 1.25 -14.48 0.98
C TYR A 76 2.28 -13.39 0.73
N SER A 77 2.58 -13.16 -0.54
CA SER A 77 3.34 -12.02 -1.04
C SER A 77 2.54 -11.37 -2.16
N VAL A 78 2.13 -10.12 -1.96
CA VAL A 78 1.26 -9.38 -2.87
C VAL A 78 2.04 -8.19 -3.42
N ILE A 79 2.04 -8.06 -4.75
CA ILE A 79 2.60 -6.90 -5.45
C ILE A 79 1.44 -5.96 -5.79
N VAL A 80 1.57 -4.69 -5.39
CA VAL A 80 0.59 -3.64 -5.66
C VAL A 80 1.24 -2.55 -6.51
N ASN A 81 0.59 -2.19 -7.61
CA ASN A 81 1.04 -1.12 -8.49
C ASN A 81 0.17 0.13 -8.31
N ALA A 82 0.79 1.30 -8.27
CA ALA A 82 0.17 2.61 -8.34
C ALA A 82 0.08 3.11 -9.78
N PHE A 83 -1.00 3.81 -10.10
CA PHE A 83 -1.27 4.37 -11.42
C PHE A 83 -1.79 5.81 -11.33
N ASP A 84 -1.47 6.63 -12.33
CA ASP A 84 -2.00 7.99 -12.46
C ASP A 84 -3.43 8.01 -13.02
N GLU A 85 -4.00 9.21 -13.22
CA GLU A 85 -5.36 9.40 -13.72
C GLU A 85 -5.56 8.85 -15.15
N ASP A 86 -4.49 8.84 -15.95
CA ASP A 86 -4.49 8.29 -17.32
C ASP A 86 -4.31 6.76 -17.31
N GLY A 87 -3.96 6.18 -16.17
CA GLY A 87 -3.72 4.75 -15.98
C GLY A 87 -2.29 4.33 -16.28
N ASP A 88 -1.36 5.28 -16.38
CA ASP A 88 0.07 5.01 -16.52
C ASP A 88 0.66 4.57 -15.18
N PHE A 89 1.62 3.64 -15.24
CA PHE A 89 2.28 3.12 -14.04
C PHE A 89 3.15 4.18 -13.37
N ILE A 90 3.01 4.33 -12.05
CA ILE A 90 3.80 5.25 -11.23
C ILE A 90 4.88 4.49 -10.46
N GLY A 91 4.49 3.44 -9.75
CA GLY A 91 5.36 2.75 -8.81
C GLY A 91 4.75 1.49 -8.24
N GLN A 92 5.53 0.79 -7.42
CA GLN A 92 5.18 -0.53 -6.89
C GLN A 92 5.52 -0.64 -5.41
N THR A 93 4.65 -1.33 -4.67
CA THR A 93 4.89 -1.70 -3.27
C THR A 93 4.50 -3.17 -3.04
N TYR A 94 4.81 -3.68 -1.85
CA TYR A 94 4.68 -5.08 -1.49
C TYR A 94 3.95 -5.24 -0.15
N ILE A 95 3.04 -6.20 -0.09
CA ILE A 95 2.37 -6.62 1.14
C ILE A 95 2.71 -8.09 1.40
N GLY A 96 3.03 -8.42 2.64
CA GLY A 96 3.32 -9.79 3.05
C GLY A 96 2.45 -10.19 4.23
N SER A 97 1.88 -11.40 4.17
CA SER A 97 1.21 -12.03 5.31
C SER A 97 1.82 -13.39 5.56
N ALA A 98 2.25 -13.67 6.79
CA ALA A 98 2.97 -14.90 7.12
C ALA A 98 2.14 -15.81 8.02
N HIS A 99 2.14 -17.11 7.74
CA HIS A 99 1.43 -18.14 8.50
C HIS A 99 -0.07 -17.87 8.67
N LEU A 100 -0.72 -17.25 7.67
CA LEU A 100 -2.15 -16.99 7.71
C LEU A 100 -2.90 -18.33 7.70
N ALA A 101 -3.66 -18.61 8.75
CA ALA A 101 -4.37 -19.89 8.89
C ALA A 101 -5.52 -20.01 7.89
N ALA A 102 -5.96 -21.25 7.61
CA ALA A 102 -7.07 -21.51 6.70
C ALA A 102 -8.37 -20.86 7.19
N GLY A 103 -9.04 -20.13 6.32
CA GLY A 103 -10.27 -19.37 6.60
C GLY A 103 -10.07 -18.06 7.35
N GLU A 104 -8.83 -17.68 7.67
CA GLU A 104 -8.52 -16.42 8.35
C GLU A 104 -8.22 -15.31 7.34
N THR A 105 -8.44 -14.07 7.80
CA THR A 105 -8.21 -12.84 7.04
C THR A 105 -7.18 -11.97 7.75
N ASP A 106 -6.22 -11.47 7.00
CA ASP A 106 -5.29 -10.42 7.41
C ASP A 106 -5.71 -9.10 6.73
N ALA A 107 -5.88 -8.04 7.51
CA ALA A 107 -6.33 -6.75 6.99
C ALA A 107 -5.63 -5.62 7.73
N ASP A 108 -4.97 -4.74 6.96
CA ASP A 108 -4.25 -3.59 7.48
C ASP A 108 -4.15 -2.49 6.40
N LYS A 109 -3.38 -1.45 6.70
CA LYS A 109 -2.97 -0.44 5.73
C LYS A 109 -1.58 -0.74 5.16
N SER A 110 -1.37 -0.27 3.94
CA SER A 110 -0.06 -0.15 3.33
C SER A 110 0.05 1.22 2.67
N GLU A 111 1.25 1.59 2.25
CA GLU A 111 1.53 2.96 1.82
C GLU A 111 2.56 3.04 0.69
N PHE A 112 2.50 4.16 -0.01
CA PHE A 112 3.61 4.76 -0.72
C PHE A 112 4.02 6.03 0.04
N ASN A 113 5.32 6.26 0.19
CA ASN A 113 5.90 7.41 0.89
C ASN A 113 7.03 8.05 0.06
N GLU A 114 7.68 9.08 0.59
CA GLU A 114 8.75 9.82 -0.10
C GLU A 114 9.95 8.95 -0.54
N TYR A 115 10.15 7.79 0.11
CA TYR A 115 11.22 6.84 -0.22
C TYR A 115 10.81 5.80 -1.27
N SER A 116 9.57 5.86 -1.75
CA SER A 116 9.08 4.95 -2.78
C SER A 116 9.73 5.25 -4.13
N GLU A 117 10.12 4.20 -4.85
CA GLU A 117 10.69 4.35 -6.19
C GLU A 117 9.56 4.59 -7.21
N PHE A 118 9.58 5.77 -7.82
CA PHE A 118 8.64 6.17 -8.87
C PHE A 118 9.33 6.34 -10.23
N GLU A 119 8.63 5.92 -11.28
CA GLU A 119 9.06 6.10 -12.67
C GLU A 119 8.96 7.56 -13.12
N ASP A 120 9.77 7.95 -14.11
CA ASP A 120 9.63 9.22 -14.85
C ASP A 120 9.51 10.51 -14.00
N LYS A 121 10.06 10.53 -12.79
CA LYS A 121 9.95 11.63 -11.82
C LYS A 121 8.51 11.93 -11.38
N ARG A 122 7.65 10.91 -11.37
CA ARG A 122 6.33 10.97 -10.76
C ARG A 122 6.45 11.10 -9.25
N GLU A 123 5.41 11.66 -8.64
CA GLU A 123 5.34 11.97 -7.21
C GLU A 123 4.14 11.25 -6.56
N LEU A 124 4.08 11.23 -5.23
CA LEU A 124 2.96 10.64 -4.49
C LEU A 124 1.60 11.23 -4.89
N SER A 125 1.59 12.53 -5.16
CA SER A 125 0.41 13.28 -5.55
C SER A 125 -0.14 12.87 -6.93
N ASP A 126 0.67 12.22 -7.77
CA ASP A 126 0.24 11.69 -9.07
C ASP A 126 -0.59 10.41 -8.92
N ILE A 127 -0.56 9.73 -7.77
CA ILE A 127 -1.26 8.46 -7.58
C ILE A 127 -2.78 8.68 -7.55
N ALA A 128 -3.45 8.18 -8.58
CA ALA A 128 -4.91 8.20 -8.68
C ALA A 128 -5.56 6.87 -8.27
N SER A 129 -4.85 5.75 -8.47
CA SER A 129 -5.36 4.43 -8.08
C SER A 129 -4.25 3.43 -7.79
N VAL A 130 -4.58 2.39 -7.01
CA VAL A 130 -3.71 1.25 -6.75
C VAL A 130 -4.42 -0.03 -7.13
N LYS A 131 -3.68 -1.01 -7.65
CA LYS A 131 -4.22 -2.31 -8.08
C LYS A 131 -3.26 -3.43 -7.74
N VAL A 132 -3.81 -4.57 -7.34
CA VAL A 132 -3.06 -5.82 -7.21
C VAL A 132 -2.52 -6.21 -8.59
N ALA A 133 -1.21 -6.39 -8.68
CA ALA A 133 -0.51 -6.80 -9.89
C ALA A 133 -0.19 -8.30 -9.86
N HIS A 134 0.17 -8.82 -8.68
CA HIS A 134 0.51 -10.23 -8.50
C HIS A 134 0.23 -10.67 -7.07
N VAL A 135 -0.15 -11.95 -6.91
CA VAL A 135 -0.29 -12.61 -5.62
C VAL A 135 0.45 -13.93 -5.70
N GLU A 136 1.41 -14.13 -4.81
CA GLU A 136 2.07 -15.41 -4.57
C GLU A 136 1.58 -15.98 -3.25
N ARG A 137 1.08 -17.22 -3.29
CA ARG A 137 0.77 -18.01 -2.09
C ARG A 137 1.74 -19.18 -1.97
N VAL A 138 2.31 -19.34 -0.78
CA VAL A 138 3.15 -20.48 -0.42
C VAL A 138 2.49 -21.24 0.72
N ALA A 139 1.85 -22.37 0.40
CA ALA A 139 1.30 -23.27 1.41
C ALA A 139 2.42 -23.80 2.31
N LEU A 140 2.22 -23.74 3.62
CA LEU A 140 3.15 -24.30 4.58
C LEU A 140 2.83 -25.80 4.74
N ALA A 141 3.82 -26.63 4.45
CA ALA A 141 3.68 -28.07 4.64
C ALA A 141 3.39 -28.38 6.12
N ASN A 142 2.40 -29.26 6.34
CA ASN A 142 2.10 -29.82 7.66
C ASN A 142 3.15 -30.86 8.08
#